data_AF-A0A3M1ED76-F1
#
_entry.id   AF-A0A3M1ED76-F1
#
_cell.length_a   1.000
_cell.length_b   1.000
_cell.length_c   1.000
_cell.angle_alpha   90.00
_cell.angle_beta   90.00
_cell.angle_gamma   90.00
#
_symmetry.space_group_name_H-M   'P 1'
#
loop_
_entity.id
_entity.type
_entity.pdbx_description
1 polymer ?
#
loop_
_entity_poly.entity_id
_entity_poly.type
_entity_poly.pdbx_seq_one_letter_code
_entity_poly.pdbx_strand_id
1 'polypeptide(L)'
;YNNIIHMITSSLNVFYAPLADELPAGAALKPIHIEEAEFFGVGQIEEFTWKQRLGFDACTRCGRCSTVCPANMAGTALNPKQVIVKLDEYMKLSLNGNGHAGLPALHGDVISPDELWACTTCMACVRACPVFIEIVDDIVDLRRYLTLTEGAVPTTAGQTMRQMMQSGNPWGYPAADRHKWAEGLDVPVIKEGEHIEYLYWVGCSGAYDARNQKIARAVAQVLKAAGVSFAVMAEEKCNGESARRLGDEYMYQQLVEENLSNLNRYSFDKIITHCPHCFNTLKNEYPQFGGDFEVVHHSQVIQELIESGRVKLTEAEQRRITFHDSCYLGRYNGVFDAPRALINARHDLEFVEMEQIRDNGLCCGGGGGQMWMEVNATRPVNLIRLEEALQTNSDIIGTTCPFCLTMLDDAVKSEGVEERVRVKDVAELVAEALDGRRS
;
A
#
# COMPACT_ATOMS: atom_id res chain seq x y z
N TYR A 1 -18.22 6.58 -32.73
CA TYR A 1 -17.52 5.33 -32.37
C TYR A 1 -17.09 4.66 -33.67
N ASN A 2 -15.85 4.89 -34.12
CA ASN A 2 -15.37 4.23 -35.35
C ASN A 2 -14.55 3.02 -34.89
N ASN A 3 -15.07 1.80 -35.13
CA ASN A 3 -14.54 0.55 -34.54
C ASN A 3 -13.04 0.29 -34.85
N ILE A 4 -12.45 1.03 -35.81
CA ILE A 4 -11.06 0.91 -36.22
C ILE A 4 -10.10 1.66 -35.27
N ILE A 5 -10.48 2.82 -34.74
CA ILE A 5 -9.58 3.65 -33.92
C ILE A 5 -9.21 2.92 -32.63
N HIS A 6 -10.20 2.29 -32.00
CA HIS A 6 -10.01 1.54 -30.76
C HIS A 6 -9.01 0.38 -30.89
N MET A 7 -8.99 -0.33 -32.03
CA MET A 7 -7.99 -1.38 -32.26
C MET A 7 -6.57 -0.81 -32.28
N ILE A 8 -6.39 0.37 -32.87
CA ILE A 8 -5.10 1.05 -32.93
C ILE A 8 -4.71 1.56 -31.53
N THR A 9 -5.60 2.26 -30.84
CA THR A 9 -5.30 2.83 -29.53
C THR A 9 -5.09 1.77 -28.45
N SER A 10 -5.83 0.66 -28.47
CA SER A 10 -5.56 -0.49 -27.60
C SER A 10 -4.17 -1.10 -27.86
N SER A 11 -3.80 -1.35 -29.13
CA SER A 11 -2.46 -1.88 -29.44
C SER A 11 -1.34 -0.92 -29.05
N LEU A 12 -1.53 0.38 -29.28
CA LEU A 12 -0.56 1.39 -28.85
C LEU A 12 -0.47 1.49 -27.33
N ASN A 13 -1.59 1.44 -26.60
CA ASN A 13 -1.57 1.53 -25.15
C ASN A 13 -0.87 0.33 -24.51
N VAL A 14 -1.04 -0.87 -25.09
CA VAL A 14 -0.27 -2.07 -24.71
C VAL A 14 1.21 -1.91 -25.04
N PHE A 15 1.55 -1.39 -26.23
CA PHE A 15 2.94 -1.20 -26.64
C PHE A 15 3.71 -0.23 -25.72
N TYR A 16 3.03 0.83 -25.27
CA TYR A 16 3.58 1.81 -24.32
C TYR A 16 3.28 1.49 -22.86
N ALA A 17 2.77 0.29 -22.55
CA ALA A 17 2.63 -0.13 -21.17
C ALA A 17 4.03 -0.32 -20.57
N PRO A 18 4.26 0.06 -19.30
CA PRO A 18 5.52 -0.22 -18.63
C PRO A 18 5.81 -1.73 -18.69
N LEU A 19 7.03 -2.09 -19.11
CA LEU A 19 7.45 -3.49 -19.21
C LEU A 19 7.51 -4.10 -17.80
N ALA A 20 7.14 -5.38 -17.68
CA ALA A 20 7.07 -6.07 -16.39
C ALA A 20 8.41 -6.09 -15.60
N ASP A 21 9.53 -5.90 -16.29
CA ASP A 21 10.88 -5.92 -15.72
C ASP A 21 11.33 -4.54 -15.16
N GLU A 22 10.61 -3.46 -15.49
CA GLU A 22 10.87 -2.08 -15.05
C GLU A 22 9.80 -1.61 -14.06
N LEU A 23 9.77 -2.23 -12.87
CA LEU A 23 8.65 -2.14 -11.92
C LEU A 23 7.35 -2.67 -12.56
N PRO A 24 6.49 -3.39 -11.83
CA PRO A 24 5.16 -3.61 -12.38
C PRO A 24 4.49 -2.24 -12.60
N ALA A 25 4.04 -1.98 -13.83
CA ALA A 25 3.34 -0.76 -14.23
C ALA A 25 2.45 -0.20 -13.11
N GLY A 26 2.70 1.02 -12.63
CA GLY A 26 1.95 1.66 -11.55
C GLY A 26 2.50 1.43 -10.11
N ALA A 27 3.67 0.80 -9.94
CA ALA A 27 4.25 0.60 -8.61
C ALA A 27 4.69 1.91 -7.91
N ALA A 28 5.04 2.92 -8.70
CA ALA A 28 5.40 4.26 -8.24
C ALA A 28 4.55 5.30 -8.96
N LEU A 29 3.94 6.21 -8.21
CA LEU A 29 3.27 7.36 -8.81
C LEU A 29 4.28 8.31 -9.41
N LYS A 30 3.92 8.97 -10.51
CA LYS A 30 4.75 10.03 -11.11
C LYS A 30 4.85 11.22 -10.15
N PRO A 31 6.05 11.81 -9.94
CA PRO A 31 6.20 12.98 -9.09
C PRO A 31 5.65 14.24 -9.77
N ILE A 32 5.33 15.26 -8.97
CA ILE A 32 5.08 16.63 -9.45
C ILE A 32 6.32 17.46 -9.12
N HIS A 33 6.90 18.18 -10.08
CA HIS A 33 7.95 19.15 -9.80
C HIS A 33 7.33 20.44 -9.28
N ILE A 34 7.13 20.52 -7.95
CA ILE A 34 6.30 21.55 -7.32
C ILE A 34 6.76 22.98 -7.64
N GLU A 35 8.07 23.21 -7.74
CA GLU A 35 8.64 24.52 -8.05
C GLU A 35 8.37 24.98 -9.49
N GLU A 36 8.14 24.04 -10.41
CA GLU A 36 7.97 24.28 -11.85
C GLU A 36 6.52 24.05 -12.31
N ALA A 37 5.67 23.46 -11.45
CA ALA A 37 4.34 23.03 -11.81
C ALA A 37 3.39 24.22 -11.96
N GLU A 38 2.76 24.32 -13.15
CA GLU A 38 1.69 25.29 -13.39
C GLU A 38 0.38 24.89 -12.69
N PHE A 39 0.18 23.58 -12.49
CA PHE A 39 -1.00 22.99 -11.86
C PHE A 39 -0.60 21.80 -10.98
N PHE A 40 -1.38 21.54 -9.93
CA PHE A 40 -1.14 20.47 -8.98
C PHE A 40 -2.16 19.35 -9.17
N GLY A 41 -1.77 18.27 -9.86
CA GLY A 41 -2.70 17.22 -10.26
C GLY A 41 -3.52 17.60 -11.49
N VAL A 42 -4.70 16.99 -11.67
CA VAL A 42 -5.54 17.20 -12.85
C VAL A 42 -6.89 17.81 -12.48
N GLY A 43 -7.08 19.08 -12.82
CA GLY A 43 -8.35 19.81 -12.80
C GLY A 43 -9.06 19.85 -14.16
N GLN A 44 -8.31 19.73 -15.27
CA GLN A 44 -8.83 19.74 -16.64
C GLN A 44 -8.28 18.58 -17.48
N ILE A 45 -9.03 18.15 -18.51
CA ILE A 45 -8.68 16.94 -19.28
C ILE A 45 -7.34 17.04 -20.03
N GLU A 46 -6.88 18.25 -20.39
CA GLU A 46 -5.62 18.51 -21.10
C GLU A 46 -4.39 18.34 -20.20
N GLU A 47 -4.59 18.45 -18.89
CA GLU A 47 -3.54 18.28 -17.88
C GLU A 47 -3.15 16.81 -17.70
N PHE A 48 -4.02 15.87 -18.14
CA PHE A 48 -3.62 14.47 -18.28
C PHE A 48 -2.54 14.31 -19.36
N THR A 49 -1.56 13.46 -19.05
CA THR A 49 -0.50 13.11 -20.00
C THR A 49 -1.09 12.47 -21.26
N TRP A 50 -0.36 12.58 -22.37
CA TRP A 50 -0.76 11.94 -23.63
C TRP A 50 -1.02 10.43 -23.46
N LYS A 51 -0.27 9.76 -22.56
CA LYS A 51 -0.39 8.34 -22.29
C LYS A 51 -1.67 7.99 -21.53
N GLN A 52 -2.07 8.81 -20.56
CA GLN A 52 -3.35 8.64 -19.84
C GLN A 52 -4.52 8.84 -20.79
N ARG A 53 -4.50 9.89 -21.60
CA ARG A 53 -5.51 10.15 -22.64
C ARG A 53 -5.59 9.04 -23.68
N LEU A 54 -4.46 8.47 -24.10
CA LEU A 54 -4.43 7.26 -24.93
C LEU A 54 -5.13 6.08 -24.23
N GLY A 55 -4.90 5.91 -22.93
CA GLY A 55 -5.57 4.91 -22.10
C GLY A 55 -7.09 5.04 -22.09
N PHE A 56 -7.62 6.26 -22.05
CA PHE A 56 -9.06 6.52 -22.07
C PHE A 56 -9.70 6.03 -23.38
N ASP A 57 -9.11 6.38 -24.52
CA ASP A 57 -9.62 5.93 -25.83
C ASP A 57 -9.37 4.42 -26.07
N ALA A 58 -8.28 3.89 -25.52
CA ALA A 58 -7.95 2.47 -25.56
C ALA A 58 -8.90 1.58 -24.72
N CYS A 59 -9.81 2.16 -23.93
CA CYS A 59 -10.73 1.42 -23.07
C CYS A 59 -11.73 0.57 -23.87
N THR A 60 -11.67 -0.75 -23.68
CA THR A 60 -12.55 -1.74 -24.37
C THR A 60 -13.95 -1.82 -23.77
N ARG A 61 -14.22 -1.06 -22.70
CA ARG A 61 -15.49 -1.07 -21.95
C ARG A 61 -15.91 -2.46 -21.43
N CYS A 62 -14.98 -3.42 -21.32
CA CYS A 62 -15.25 -4.82 -20.97
C CYS A 62 -15.69 -5.06 -19.50
N GLY A 63 -15.38 -4.15 -18.57
CA GLY A 63 -15.84 -4.24 -17.18
C GLY A 63 -15.08 -5.19 -16.26
N ARG A 64 -13.97 -5.78 -16.70
CA ARG A 64 -13.09 -6.58 -15.83
C ARG A 64 -12.64 -5.79 -14.60
N CYS A 65 -12.21 -4.55 -14.81
CA CYS A 65 -11.78 -3.66 -13.73
C CYS A 65 -12.89 -3.40 -12.68
N SER A 66 -14.15 -3.28 -13.09
CA SER A 66 -15.28 -3.12 -12.16
C SER A 66 -15.56 -4.39 -11.38
N THR A 67 -15.45 -5.55 -12.05
CA THR A 67 -15.76 -6.86 -11.46
C THR A 67 -14.80 -7.21 -10.33
N VAL A 68 -13.50 -6.92 -10.51
CA VAL A 68 -12.47 -7.23 -9.51
C VAL A 68 -12.25 -6.12 -8.48
N CYS A 69 -12.96 -4.99 -8.59
CA CYS A 69 -12.73 -3.83 -7.71
C CYS A 69 -13.44 -4.04 -6.37
N PRO A 70 -12.72 -4.16 -5.24
CA PRO A 70 -13.35 -4.38 -3.94
C PRO A 70 -14.24 -3.22 -3.51
N ALA A 71 -13.87 -1.98 -3.84
CA ALA A 71 -14.69 -0.80 -3.55
C ALA A 71 -16.01 -0.80 -4.35
N ASN A 72 -16.01 -1.29 -5.59
CA ASN A 72 -17.23 -1.45 -6.37
C ASN A 72 -18.11 -2.58 -5.79
N MET A 73 -17.50 -3.71 -5.38
CA MET A 73 -18.21 -4.82 -4.71
C MET A 73 -18.83 -4.39 -3.37
N ALA A 74 -18.17 -3.47 -2.67
CA ALA A 74 -18.64 -2.85 -1.42
C ALA A 74 -19.83 -1.90 -1.60
N GLY A 75 -20.26 -1.64 -2.84
CA GLY A 75 -21.35 -0.71 -3.13
C GLY A 75 -21.00 0.74 -2.81
N THR A 76 -19.72 1.11 -2.96
CA THR A 76 -19.29 2.52 -2.93
C THR A 76 -19.65 3.22 -4.25
N ALA A 77 -19.43 4.54 -4.34
CA ALA A 77 -19.60 5.27 -5.59
C ALA A 77 -18.63 4.82 -6.70
N LEU A 78 -17.46 4.28 -6.35
CA LEU A 78 -16.42 3.96 -7.32
C LEU A 78 -16.80 2.78 -8.20
N ASN A 79 -16.89 3.05 -9.50
CA ASN A 79 -16.77 2.05 -10.54
C ASN A 79 -15.60 2.42 -11.49
N PRO A 80 -14.46 1.70 -11.45
CA PRO A 80 -13.26 2.11 -12.19
C PRO A 80 -13.45 2.14 -13.71
N LYS A 81 -14.32 1.29 -14.27
CA LYS A 81 -14.68 1.40 -15.70
C LYS A 81 -15.37 2.72 -15.99
N GLN A 82 -16.33 3.11 -15.15
CA GLN A 82 -17.12 4.32 -15.40
C GLN A 82 -16.27 5.58 -15.31
N VAL A 83 -15.31 5.63 -14.38
CA VAL A 83 -14.32 6.72 -14.33
C VAL A 83 -13.62 6.89 -15.69
N ILE A 84 -13.08 5.80 -16.26
CA ILE A 84 -12.39 5.87 -17.56
C ILE A 84 -13.35 6.19 -18.72
N VAL A 85 -14.56 5.64 -18.71
CA VAL A 85 -15.56 5.93 -19.77
C VAL A 85 -15.98 7.40 -19.73
N LYS A 86 -16.21 7.96 -18.55
CA LYS A 86 -16.52 9.39 -18.36
C LYS A 86 -15.37 10.27 -18.86
N LEU A 87 -14.13 9.92 -18.54
CA LEU A 87 -12.93 10.64 -19.02
C LEU A 87 -12.81 10.59 -20.55
N ASP A 88 -13.02 9.41 -21.15
CA ASP A 88 -13.03 9.23 -22.62
C ASP A 88 -14.10 10.09 -23.30
N GLU A 89 -15.33 10.07 -22.77
CA GLU A 89 -16.45 10.83 -23.32
C GLU A 89 -16.24 12.34 -23.14
N TYR A 90 -15.76 12.77 -21.98
CA TYR A 90 -15.41 14.17 -21.72
C TYR A 90 -14.29 14.67 -22.66
N MET A 91 -13.24 13.88 -22.82
CA MET A 91 -12.14 14.18 -23.75
C MET A 91 -12.65 14.33 -25.19
N LYS A 92 -13.52 13.43 -25.65
CA LYS A 92 -14.10 13.49 -26.99
C LYS A 92 -15.01 14.72 -27.19
N LEU A 93 -15.71 15.15 -26.15
CA LEU A 93 -16.51 16.38 -26.20
C LEU A 93 -15.61 17.63 -26.29
N SER A 94 -14.55 17.72 -25.48
CA SER A 94 -13.57 18.82 -25.54
C SER A 94 -12.94 18.94 -26.94
N LEU A 95 -12.55 17.81 -27.54
CA LEU A 95 -11.90 17.79 -28.87
C LEU A 95 -12.83 18.16 -30.03
N ASN A 96 -14.14 17.88 -29.93
CA ASN A 96 -15.11 18.12 -31.01
C ASN A 96 -15.86 19.46 -30.87
N GLY A 97 -15.70 20.17 -29.74
CA GLY A 97 -16.35 21.46 -29.45
C GLY A 97 -15.42 22.67 -29.63
N ASN A 98 -15.85 23.83 -29.13
CA ASN A 98 -15.02 25.04 -29.01
C ASN A 98 -14.13 24.98 -27.74
N GLY A 99 -13.44 23.85 -27.51
CA GLY A 99 -12.75 23.58 -26.25
C GLY A 99 -13.72 23.42 -25.07
N HIS A 100 -13.37 23.96 -23.90
CA HIS A 100 -14.12 23.81 -22.64
C HIS A 100 -15.38 24.64 -22.48
N ALA A 101 -15.64 25.57 -23.41
CA ALA A 101 -16.75 26.49 -23.27
C ALA A 101 -18.10 25.75 -23.29
N GLY A 102 -18.77 25.70 -22.12
CA GLY A 102 -20.08 25.06 -21.95
C GLY A 102 -20.03 23.57 -21.62
N LEU A 103 -18.84 23.00 -21.33
CA LEU A 103 -18.73 21.65 -20.78
C LEU A 103 -18.99 21.65 -19.26
N PRO A 104 -19.52 20.56 -18.70
CA PRO A 104 -19.60 20.38 -17.25
C PRO A 104 -18.22 20.40 -16.59
N ALA A 105 -18.15 20.72 -15.30
CA ALA A 105 -16.90 20.67 -14.55
C ALA A 105 -16.40 19.21 -14.45
N LEU A 106 -15.09 18.99 -14.66
CA LEU A 106 -14.52 17.65 -14.57
C LEU A 106 -14.73 17.05 -13.17
N HIS A 107 -14.49 17.86 -12.14
CA HIS A 107 -14.76 17.52 -10.74
C HIS A 107 -16.19 17.93 -10.36
N GLY A 108 -16.93 17.03 -9.72
CA GLY A 108 -18.31 17.24 -9.31
C GLY A 108 -19.33 16.78 -10.34
N ASP A 109 -19.36 17.41 -11.52
CA ASP A 109 -20.39 17.11 -12.54
C ASP A 109 -20.09 15.83 -13.32
N VAL A 110 -18.84 15.61 -13.73
CA VAL A 110 -18.44 14.43 -14.51
C VAL A 110 -17.98 13.30 -13.59
N ILE A 111 -17.02 13.60 -12.71
CA ILE A 111 -16.48 12.65 -11.73
C ILE A 111 -16.76 13.20 -10.34
N SER A 112 -17.48 12.43 -9.52
CA SER A 112 -17.75 12.86 -8.15
C SER A 112 -16.52 12.64 -7.24
N PRO A 113 -16.31 13.49 -6.22
CA PRO A 113 -15.27 13.24 -5.21
C PRO A 113 -15.40 11.87 -4.54
N ASP A 114 -16.63 11.38 -4.31
CA ASP A 114 -16.87 10.08 -3.70
C ASP A 114 -16.36 8.91 -4.56
N GLU A 115 -16.45 9.01 -5.89
CA GLU A 115 -15.82 8.03 -6.81
C GLU A 115 -14.31 7.99 -6.61
N LEU A 116 -13.68 9.16 -6.47
CA LEU A 116 -12.24 9.27 -6.33
C LEU A 116 -11.79 8.77 -4.97
N TRP A 117 -12.40 9.24 -3.89
CA TRP A 117 -12.01 8.91 -2.52
C TRP A 117 -12.28 7.45 -2.17
N ALA A 118 -13.25 6.77 -2.78
CA ALA A 118 -13.48 5.34 -2.54
C ALA A 118 -12.38 4.39 -3.09
N CYS A 119 -11.44 4.88 -3.90
CA CYS A 119 -10.33 4.05 -4.37
C CYS A 119 -9.37 3.68 -3.23
N THR A 120 -9.06 2.39 -3.11
CA THR A 120 -8.10 1.87 -2.12
C THR A 120 -6.66 1.80 -2.64
N THR A 121 -6.44 2.26 -3.87
CA THR A 121 -5.17 2.18 -4.62
C THR A 121 -4.56 0.77 -4.58
N CYS A 122 -5.38 -0.26 -4.71
CA CYS A 122 -4.92 -1.64 -4.59
C CYS A 122 -4.42 -2.24 -5.90
N MET A 123 -4.59 -1.60 -7.06
CA MET A 123 -4.25 -2.08 -8.41
C MET A 123 -5.02 -3.30 -8.96
N ALA A 124 -6.06 -3.80 -8.28
CA ALA A 124 -6.85 -4.92 -8.82
C ALA A 124 -7.40 -4.61 -10.22
N CYS A 125 -7.92 -3.38 -10.42
CA CYS A 125 -8.44 -2.91 -11.70
C CYS A 125 -7.36 -2.81 -12.80
N VAL A 126 -6.15 -2.38 -12.44
CA VAL A 126 -5.02 -2.23 -13.37
C VAL A 126 -4.55 -3.60 -13.85
N ARG A 127 -4.40 -4.56 -12.93
CA ARG A 127 -3.97 -5.94 -13.29
C ARG A 127 -4.99 -6.69 -14.13
N ALA A 128 -6.28 -6.45 -13.91
CA ALA A 128 -7.34 -7.10 -14.70
C ALA A 128 -7.54 -6.45 -16.08
N CYS A 129 -6.93 -5.29 -16.35
CA CYS A 129 -7.10 -4.57 -17.60
C CYS A 129 -6.32 -5.23 -18.75
N PRO A 130 -6.99 -5.73 -19.81
CA PRO A 130 -6.30 -6.42 -20.91
C PRO A 130 -5.47 -5.48 -21.80
N VAL A 131 -5.65 -4.16 -21.62
CA VAL A 131 -4.97 -3.12 -22.38
C VAL A 131 -4.12 -2.22 -21.49
N PHE A 132 -3.85 -2.61 -20.23
CA PHE A 132 -2.93 -1.92 -19.30
C PHE A 132 -3.24 -0.42 -19.09
N ILE A 133 -4.49 -0.10 -18.74
CA ILE A 133 -4.87 1.26 -18.30
C ILE A 133 -4.50 1.43 -16.83
N GLU A 134 -3.77 2.50 -16.54
CA GLU A 134 -3.22 2.86 -15.22
C GLU A 134 -4.25 3.67 -14.40
N ILE A 135 -5.42 3.07 -14.16
CA ILE A 135 -6.59 3.74 -13.54
C ILE A 135 -6.26 4.34 -12.15
N VAL A 136 -5.33 3.74 -11.41
CA VAL A 136 -4.94 4.23 -10.09
C VAL A 136 -4.23 5.58 -10.20
N ASP A 137 -3.29 5.73 -11.15
CA ASP A 137 -2.59 6.97 -11.43
C ASP A 137 -3.57 8.08 -11.82
N ASP A 138 -4.52 7.77 -12.72
CA ASP A 138 -5.56 8.72 -13.13
C ASP A 138 -6.38 9.24 -11.93
N ILE A 139 -6.78 8.33 -11.04
CA ILE A 139 -7.53 8.69 -9.83
C ILE A 139 -6.67 9.53 -8.87
N VAL A 140 -5.40 9.19 -8.68
CA VAL A 140 -4.54 9.95 -7.77
C VAL A 140 -4.21 11.34 -8.33
N ASP A 141 -4.04 11.49 -9.63
CA ASP A 141 -3.89 12.81 -10.27
C ASP A 141 -5.12 13.69 -10.08
N LEU A 142 -6.33 13.12 -10.19
CA LEU A 142 -7.56 13.84 -9.87
C LEU A 142 -7.64 14.19 -8.36
N ARG A 143 -7.22 13.29 -7.46
CA ARG A 143 -7.14 13.58 -6.02
C ARG A 143 -6.14 14.69 -5.70
N ARG A 144 -5.00 14.75 -6.40
CA ARG A 144 -4.00 15.81 -6.22
C ARG A 144 -4.59 17.19 -6.44
N TYR A 145 -5.42 17.35 -7.47
CA TYR A 145 -6.14 18.61 -7.70
C TYR A 145 -7.11 18.94 -6.57
N LEU A 146 -7.93 17.96 -6.15
CA LEU A 146 -8.84 18.17 -5.02
C LEU A 146 -8.09 18.60 -3.76
N THR A 147 -6.94 17.99 -3.48
CA THR A 147 -6.17 18.25 -2.25
C THR A 147 -5.38 19.55 -2.30
N LEU A 148 -4.58 19.76 -3.35
CA LEU A 148 -3.62 20.85 -3.41
C LEU A 148 -4.20 22.14 -3.99
N THR A 149 -5.23 22.05 -4.83
CA THR A 149 -5.86 23.22 -5.45
C THR A 149 -7.16 23.60 -4.76
N GLU A 150 -8.06 22.65 -4.56
CA GLU A 150 -9.38 22.93 -3.96
C GLU A 150 -9.38 22.86 -2.41
N GLY A 151 -8.33 22.28 -1.81
CA GLY A 151 -8.30 22.02 -0.36
C GLY A 151 -9.38 21.04 0.12
N ALA A 152 -9.93 20.24 -0.79
CA ALA A 152 -11.09 19.38 -0.62
C ALA A 152 -10.71 17.94 -0.22
N VAL A 153 -9.88 17.81 0.81
CA VAL A 153 -9.55 16.51 1.45
C VAL A 153 -10.71 16.07 2.35
N PRO A 154 -11.04 14.77 2.43
CA PRO A 154 -12.00 14.26 3.42
C PRO A 154 -11.65 14.72 4.84
N THR A 155 -12.65 15.17 5.59
CA THR A 155 -12.45 15.92 6.85
C THR A 155 -11.63 15.17 7.90
N THR A 156 -11.86 13.87 8.06
CA THR A 156 -11.10 12.99 8.97
C THR A 156 -9.65 12.81 8.52
N ALA A 157 -9.40 12.67 7.22
CA ALA A 157 -8.05 12.57 6.68
C ALA A 157 -7.29 13.89 6.88
N GLY A 158 -7.96 15.03 6.76
CA GLY A 158 -7.35 16.35 7.01
C GLY A 158 -6.74 16.49 8.42
N GLN A 159 -7.28 15.81 9.44
CA GLN A 159 -6.67 15.77 10.77
C GLN A 159 -5.35 15.00 10.77
N THR A 160 -5.35 13.81 10.18
CA THR A 160 -4.15 12.97 10.02
C THR A 160 -3.05 13.72 9.27
N MET A 161 -3.40 14.48 8.23
CA MET A 161 -2.45 15.31 7.48
C MET A 161 -1.78 16.37 8.36
N ARG A 162 -2.57 17.10 9.15
CA ARG A 162 -2.02 18.07 10.11
C ARG A 162 -1.12 17.41 11.15
N GLN A 163 -1.46 16.22 11.62
CA GLN A 163 -0.64 15.46 12.57
C GLN A 163 0.69 15.01 11.94
N MET A 164 0.67 14.54 10.69
CA MET A 164 1.90 14.22 9.95
C MET A 164 2.82 15.43 9.83
N MET A 165 2.28 16.60 9.48
CA MET A 165 3.05 17.83 9.36
C MET A 165 3.64 18.30 10.70
N GLN A 166 2.89 18.20 11.80
CA GLN A 166 3.33 18.71 13.10
C GLN A 166 4.23 17.74 13.88
N SER A 167 3.94 16.44 13.79
CA SER A 167 4.55 15.41 14.65
C SER A 167 5.39 14.41 13.86
N GLY A 168 5.45 14.52 12.53
CA GLY A 168 6.15 13.57 11.66
C GLY A 168 5.49 12.20 11.58
N ASN A 169 4.27 12.03 12.11
CA ASN A 169 3.53 10.77 12.10
C ASN A 169 2.00 10.99 12.05
N PRO A 170 1.24 10.08 11.44
CA PRO A 170 -0.20 10.24 11.24
C PRO A 170 -1.07 10.02 12.48
N TRP A 171 -0.49 9.66 13.63
CA TRP A 171 -1.21 9.53 14.90
C TRP A 171 -1.08 10.77 15.80
N GLY A 172 -0.19 11.72 15.46
CA GLY A 172 0.05 12.93 16.25
C GLY A 172 0.78 12.69 17.58
N TYR A 173 1.41 11.53 17.77
CA TYR A 173 2.19 11.26 18.97
C TYR A 173 3.54 11.98 18.95
N PRO A 174 4.12 12.33 20.12
CA PRO A 174 5.43 12.95 20.18
C PRO A 174 6.54 12.05 19.59
N ALA A 175 7.56 12.67 18.98
CA ALA A 175 8.72 11.93 18.45
C ALA A 175 9.45 11.10 19.53
N ALA A 176 9.47 11.58 20.79
CA ALA A 176 10.06 10.87 21.92
C ALA A 176 9.41 9.50 22.21
N ASP A 177 8.16 9.30 21.78
CA ASP A 177 7.42 8.05 22.01
C ASP A 177 7.78 6.96 20.99
N ARG A 178 8.51 7.31 19.93
CA ARG A 178 8.77 6.44 18.78
C ARG A 178 9.38 5.09 19.14
N HIS A 179 10.23 5.04 20.18
CA HIS A 179 10.93 3.82 20.58
C HIS A 179 10.30 3.07 21.75
N LYS A 180 9.13 3.50 22.25
CA LYS A 180 8.43 2.80 23.35
C LYS A 180 8.13 1.33 23.02
N TRP A 181 7.88 1.02 21.75
CA TRP A 181 7.65 -0.35 21.30
C TRP A 181 8.85 -1.29 21.56
N ALA A 182 10.07 -0.75 21.67
CA ALA A 182 11.31 -1.51 21.83
C ALA A 182 11.67 -1.79 23.29
N GLU A 183 10.90 -1.28 24.26
CA GLU A 183 11.14 -1.48 25.69
C GLU A 183 11.27 -2.97 26.04
N GLY A 184 12.34 -3.33 26.75
CA GLY A 184 12.66 -4.70 27.15
C GLY A 184 13.20 -5.61 26.04
N LEU A 185 13.54 -5.07 24.87
CA LEU A 185 14.15 -5.84 23.77
C LEU A 185 15.59 -5.44 23.45
N ASP A 186 16.17 -4.43 24.09
CA ASP A 186 17.51 -3.89 23.82
C ASP A 186 17.77 -3.74 22.30
N VAL A 187 16.87 -3.03 21.63
CA VAL A 187 17.00 -2.74 20.19
C VAL A 187 18.01 -1.60 20.02
N PRO A 188 19.11 -1.81 19.28
CA PRO A 188 20.12 -0.78 19.09
C PRO A 188 19.60 0.35 18.20
N VAL A 189 20.02 1.58 18.52
CA VAL A 189 19.80 2.78 17.69
C VAL A 189 21.13 3.10 17.01
N ILE A 190 21.11 3.25 15.68
CA ILE A 190 22.34 3.50 14.91
C ILE A 190 22.96 4.86 15.26
N LYS A 191 24.30 4.93 15.28
CA LYS A 191 25.06 6.18 15.42
C LYS A 191 25.89 6.46 14.18
N GLU A 192 26.21 7.73 13.96
CA GLU A 192 27.09 8.14 12.86
C GLU A 192 28.47 7.47 12.99
N GLY A 193 29.00 6.99 11.87
CA GLY A 193 30.26 6.25 11.81
C GLY A 193 30.16 4.75 12.12
N GLU A 194 28.99 4.25 12.53
CA GLU A 194 28.70 2.82 12.60
C GLU A 194 28.22 2.30 11.23
N HIS A 195 28.45 1.02 10.98
CA HIS A 195 27.94 0.30 9.81
C HIS A 195 27.15 -0.93 10.28
N ILE A 196 25.96 -1.13 9.74
CA ILE A 196 25.06 -2.25 10.05
C ILE A 196 24.57 -2.96 8.78
N GLU A 197 24.18 -4.22 8.89
CA GLU A 197 23.63 -4.96 7.75
C GLU A 197 22.20 -4.47 7.44
N TYR A 198 21.35 -4.37 8.46
CA TYR A 198 19.94 -3.97 8.30
C TYR A 198 19.60 -2.71 9.10
N LEU A 199 19.25 -1.62 8.40
CA LEU A 199 18.47 -0.56 9.01
C LEU A 199 17.00 -0.99 9.07
N TYR A 200 16.49 -1.19 10.28
CA TYR A 200 15.08 -1.55 10.47
C TYR A 200 14.20 -0.31 10.46
N TRP A 201 13.51 -0.11 9.34
CA TRP A 201 12.47 0.91 9.18
C TRP A 201 11.17 0.44 9.83
N VAL A 202 10.88 0.96 11.02
CA VAL A 202 9.76 0.54 11.86
C VAL A 202 8.43 1.03 11.29
N GLY A 203 8.43 2.18 10.61
CA GLY A 203 7.22 2.85 10.15
C GLY A 203 6.36 3.39 11.29
N CYS A 204 5.30 4.11 10.95
CA CYS A 204 4.44 4.75 11.94
C CYS A 204 3.57 3.74 12.70
N SER A 205 2.95 2.77 12.01
CA SER A 205 2.09 1.78 12.67
C SER A 205 2.87 0.94 13.67
N GLY A 206 4.06 0.46 13.31
CA GLY A 206 4.91 -0.32 14.21
C GLY A 206 5.44 0.48 15.39
N ALA A 207 5.60 1.80 15.26
CA ALA A 207 6.08 2.67 16.33
C ALA A 207 4.97 3.08 17.30
N TYR A 208 3.76 3.40 16.80
CA TYR A 208 2.74 4.13 17.57
C TYR A 208 1.44 3.37 17.80
N ASP A 209 1.07 2.40 16.95
CA ASP A 209 -0.17 1.64 17.14
C ASP A 209 0.08 0.40 18.01
N ALA A 210 -0.61 0.31 19.15
CA ALA A 210 -0.36 -0.72 20.17
C ALA A 210 -0.51 -2.16 19.66
N ARG A 211 -1.39 -2.40 18.67
CA ARG A 211 -1.53 -3.74 18.07
C ARG A 211 -0.36 -4.04 17.14
N ASN A 212 0.03 -3.08 16.31
CA ASN A 212 1.10 -3.22 15.32
C ASN A 212 2.51 -3.16 15.93
N GLN A 213 2.67 -2.58 17.13
CA GLN A 213 3.91 -2.68 17.91
C GLN A 213 4.32 -4.14 18.15
N LYS A 214 3.36 -5.07 18.25
CA LYS A 214 3.65 -6.51 18.38
C LYS A 214 4.37 -7.08 17.16
N ILE A 215 4.02 -6.62 15.95
CA ILE A 215 4.74 -6.98 14.72
C ILE A 215 6.18 -6.46 14.80
N ALA A 216 6.35 -5.20 15.21
CA ALA A 216 7.67 -4.60 15.30
C ALA A 216 8.58 -5.35 16.27
N ARG A 217 8.04 -5.72 17.43
CA ARG A 217 8.70 -6.54 18.45
C ARG A 217 9.04 -7.94 17.92
N ALA A 218 8.12 -8.60 17.21
CA ALA A 218 8.34 -9.92 16.63
C ALA A 218 9.50 -9.91 15.62
N VAL A 219 9.53 -8.93 14.71
CA VAL A 219 10.64 -8.77 13.76
C VAL A 219 11.96 -8.57 14.50
N ALA A 220 12.01 -7.67 15.48
CA ALA A 220 13.23 -7.45 16.27
C ALA A 220 13.70 -8.71 17.00
N GLN A 221 12.78 -9.50 17.57
CA GLN A 221 13.10 -10.78 18.21
C GLN A 221 13.71 -11.78 17.23
N VAL A 222 13.15 -11.91 16.02
CA VAL A 222 13.68 -12.81 14.98
C VAL A 222 15.07 -12.36 14.53
N LEU A 223 15.28 -11.07 14.28
CA LEU A 223 16.59 -10.52 13.91
C LEU A 223 17.64 -10.75 15.01
N LYS A 224 17.28 -10.55 16.28
CA LYS A 224 18.15 -10.84 17.43
C LYS A 224 18.48 -12.32 17.54
N ALA A 225 17.49 -13.21 17.43
CA ALA A 225 17.70 -14.66 17.50
C ALA A 225 18.61 -15.18 16.36
N ALA A 226 18.53 -14.54 15.19
CA ALA A 226 19.40 -14.81 14.05
C ALA A 226 20.83 -14.27 14.21
N GLY A 227 21.05 -13.33 15.13
CA GLY A 227 22.31 -12.64 15.35
C GLY A 227 22.74 -11.78 14.16
N VAL A 228 21.80 -11.19 13.41
CA VAL A 228 22.12 -10.22 12.34
C VAL A 228 22.49 -8.87 12.93
N SER A 229 23.33 -8.10 12.22
CA SER A 229 23.63 -6.72 12.60
C SER A 229 22.49 -5.82 12.15
N PHE A 230 21.66 -5.34 13.07
CA PHE A 230 20.58 -4.42 12.74
C PHE A 230 20.49 -3.29 13.76
N ALA A 231 19.88 -2.18 13.37
CA ALA A 231 19.53 -1.08 14.26
C ALA A 231 18.35 -0.27 13.71
N VAL A 232 17.79 0.62 14.54
CA VAL A 232 16.73 1.56 14.15
C VAL A 232 17.26 2.99 14.17
N MET A 233 16.57 3.91 13.50
CA MET A 233 16.90 5.35 13.46
C MET A 233 16.02 6.14 14.44
N ALA A 234 16.62 7.10 15.16
CA ALA A 234 15.89 7.95 16.11
C ALA A 234 15.02 9.00 15.43
N GLU A 235 15.51 9.47 14.28
CA GLU A 235 14.95 10.57 13.50
C GLU A 235 13.94 10.10 12.44
N GLU A 236 13.60 8.82 12.41
CA GLU A 236 12.67 8.26 11.42
C GLU A 236 11.29 8.94 11.55
N LYS A 237 10.81 9.51 10.44
CA LYS A 237 9.46 10.07 10.29
C LYS A 237 8.60 9.16 9.43
N CYS A 238 7.33 9.54 9.23
CA CYS A 238 6.46 8.91 8.27
C CYS A 238 7.12 8.87 6.88
N ASN A 239 6.94 7.78 6.15
CA ASN A 239 7.43 7.64 4.77
C ASN A 239 6.63 8.50 3.77
N GLY A 240 5.56 9.17 4.20
CA GLY A 240 4.72 10.03 3.39
C GLY A 240 3.71 9.31 2.48
N GLU A 241 3.60 7.97 2.52
CA GLU A 241 2.72 7.23 1.59
C GLU A 241 1.27 7.72 1.65
N SER A 242 0.72 7.89 2.86
CA SER A 242 -0.68 8.28 3.03
C SER A 242 -0.92 9.71 2.52
N ALA A 243 0.05 10.61 2.70
CA ALA A 243 0.00 11.96 2.13
C ALA A 243 -0.10 11.89 0.61
N ARG A 244 0.81 11.11 0.01
CA ARG A 244 0.88 10.95 -1.45
C ARG A 244 -0.39 10.36 -2.04
N ARG A 245 -0.96 9.33 -1.41
CA ARG A 245 -2.21 8.68 -1.87
C ARG A 245 -3.46 9.53 -1.63
N LEU A 246 -3.42 10.45 -0.67
CA LEU A 246 -4.43 11.49 -0.47
C LEU A 246 -4.23 12.69 -1.40
N GLY A 247 -3.19 12.69 -2.24
CA GLY A 247 -2.94 13.73 -3.24
C GLY A 247 -2.12 14.93 -2.74
N ASP A 248 -1.59 14.88 -1.52
CA ASP A 248 -0.71 15.93 -0.99
C ASP A 248 0.75 15.62 -1.35
N GLU A 249 1.11 15.93 -2.59
CA GLU A 249 2.48 15.72 -3.08
C GLU A 249 3.48 16.64 -2.35
N TYR A 250 3.07 17.83 -1.90
CA TYR A 250 3.93 18.75 -1.17
C TYR A 250 4.39 18.16 0.16
N MET A 251 3.45 17.72 0.99
CA MET A 251 3.80 17.10 2.27
C MET A 251 4.58 15.79 2.07
N TYR A 252 4.26 15.02 1.03
CA TYR A 252 5.05 13.84 0.68
C TYR A 252 6.52 14.20 0.41
N GLN A 253 6.79 15.21 -0.44
CA GLN A 253 8.17 15.61 -0.77
C GLN A 253 8.93 16.14 0.45
N GLN A 254 8.28 16.94 1.31
CA GLN A 254 8.90 17.40 2.55
C GLN A 254 9.32 16.23 3.46
N LEU A 255 8.44 15.24 3.64
CA LEU A 255 8.76 14.05 4.43
C LEU A 255 9.88 13.22 3.81
N VAL A 256 9.91 13.10 2.48
CA VAL A 256 11.00 12.42 1.77
C VAL A 256 12.32 13.14 2.01
N GLU A 257 12.40 14.44 1.76
CA GLU A 257 13.62 15.25 1.93
C GLU A 257 14.18 15.15 3.36
N GLU A 258 13.33 15.27 4.38
CA GLU A 258 13.73 15.14 5.77
C GLU A 258 14.24 13.74 6.09
N ASN A 259 13.55 12.70 5.63
CA ASN A 259 13.98 11.32 5.85
C ASN A 259 15.29 11.03 5.11
N LEU A 260 15.49 11.52 3.89
CA LEU A 260 16.74 11.36 3.14
C LEU A 260 17.91 12.06 3.86
N SER A 261 17.68 13.27 4.36
CA SER A 261 18.67 13.99 5.18
C SER A 261 19.11 13.16 6.40
N ASN A 262 18.17 12.45 7.04
CA ASN A 262 18.47 11.58 8.17
C ASN A 262 19.14 10.27 7.76
N LEU A 263 18.63 9.59 6.74
CA LEU A 263 19.15 8.31 6.24
C LEU A 263 20.60 8.44 5.76
N ASN A 264 20.93 9.54 5.07
CA ASN A 264 22.26 9.80 4.52
C ASN A 264 23.36 10.02 5.57
N ARG A 265 22.99 10.15 6.85
CA ARG A 265 23.95 10.25 7.97
C ARG A 265 24.51 8.89 8.38
N TYR A 266 23.89 7.80 7.95
CA TYR A 266 24.18 6.44 8.41
C TYR A 266 24.69 5.54 7.29
N SER A 267 25.46 4.52 7.66
CA SER A 267 25.93 3.49 6.73
C SER A 267 25.24 2.17 7.04
N PHE A 268 24.58 1.60 6.02
CA PHE A 268 23.92 0.30 6.13
C PHE A 268 23.84 -0.37 4.74
N ASP A 269 23.70 -1.69 4.71
CA ASP A 269 23.56 -2.44 3.45
C ASP A 269 22.12 -2.39 2.93
N LYS A 270 21.14 -2.66 3.80
CA LYS A 270 19.73 -2.79 3.41
C LYS A 270 18.77 -2.13 4.39
N ILE A 271 17.64 -1.67 3.89
CA ILE A 271 16.49 -1.28 4.72
C ILE A 271 15.55 -2.47 4.81
N ILE A 272 15.32 -2.98 6.03
CA ILE A 272 14.25 -3.95 6.30
C ILE A 272 13.01 -3.22 6.79
N THR A 273 11.83 -3.57 6.29
CA THR A 273 10.55 -3.07 6.83
C THR A 273 9.48 -4.15 6.84
N HIS A 274 8.57 -4.08 7.80
CA HIS A 274 7.43 -5.00 7.90
C HIS A 274 6.14 -4.44 7.33
N CYS A 275 6.17 -3.21 6.81
CA CYS A 275 5.00 -2.57 6.23
C CYS A 275 5.13 -2.53 4.71
N PRO A 276 4.25 -3.22 3.95
CA PRO A 276 4.25 -3.17 2.50
C PRO A 276 4.07 -1.77 1.91
N HIS A 277 3.39 -0.85 2.61
CA HIS A 277 3.31 0.55 2.18
C HIS A 277 4.67 1.25 2.31
N CYS A 278 5.39 1.03 3.42
CA CYS A 278 6.77 1.50 3.59
C CYS A 278 7.69 0.88 2.56
N PHE A 279 7.60 -0.43 2.37
CA PHE A 279 8.38 -1.16 1.37
C PHE A 279 8.19 -0.58 -0.02
N ASN A 280 6.96 -0.40 -0.49
CA ASN A 280 6.69 0.14 -1.81
C ASN A 280 7.22 1.56 -1.98
N THR A 281 6.93 2.46 -1.02
CA THR A 281 7.32 3.86 -1.13
C THR A 281 8.84 4.04 -1.04
N LEU A 282 9.51 3.38 -0.09
CA LEU A 282 10.97 3.46 0.03
C LEU A 282 11.67 2.84 -1.18
N LYS A 283 11.16 1.72 -1.71
CA LYS A 283 11.80 1.00 -2.82
C LYS A 283 11.57 1.68 -4.18
N ASN A 284 10.34 2.12 -4.43
CA ASN A 284 9.90 2.49 -5.78
C ASN A 284 9.72 4.01 -5.95
N GLU A 285 9.48 4.73 -4.86
CA GLU A 285 9.10 6.15 -4.92
C GLU A 285 10.18 7.11 -4.38
N TYR A 286 10.95 6.72 -3.36
CA TYR A 286 12.11 7.49 -2.89
C TYR A 286 13.22 7.66 -3.94
N PRO A 287 13.49 6.70 -4.87
CA PRO A 287 14.48 6.92 -5.93
C PRO A 287 14.20 8.12 -6.82
N GLN A 288 12.93 8.54 -6.95
CA GLN A 288 12.53 9.75 -7.68
C GLN A 288 13.11 11.04 -7.08
N PHE A 289 13.58 10.97 -5.82
CA PHE A 289 14.12 12.08 -5.03
C PHE A 289 15.57 11.82 -4.57
N GLY A 290 16.24 10.82 -5.15
CA GLY A 290 17.63 10.49 -4.82
C GLY A 290 17.82 9.51 -3.67
N GLY A 291 16.74 8.91 -3.14
CA GLY A 291 16.82 7.83 -2.16
C GLY A 291 16.93 6.46 -2.80
N ASP A 292 18.14 6.07 -3.21
CA ASP A 292 18.41 4.74 -3.78
C ASP A 292 18.89 3.78 -2.68
N PHE A 293 18.00 2.89 -2.24
CA PHE A 293 18.26 1.94 -1.16
C PHE A 293 17.85 0.53 -1.57
N GLU A 294 18.60 -0.49 -1.14
CA GLU A 294 18.12 -1.86 -1.18
C GLU A 294 17.09 -2.07 -0.07
N VAL A 295 15.81 -2.06 -0.43
CA VAL A 295 14.70 -2.26 0.51
C VAL A 295 14.18 -3.69 0.41
N VAL A 296 14.12 -4.38 1.55
CA VAL A 296 13.64 -5.76 1.69
C VAL A 296 12.47 -5.82 2.67
N HIS A 297 11.47 -6.64 2.34
CA HIS A 297 10.35 -6.88 3.25
C HIS A 297 10.74 -7.93 4.30
N HIS A 298 10.23 -7.82 5.54
CA HIS A 298 10.62 -8.71 6.64
C HIS A 298 10.38 -10.18 6.33
N SER A 299 9.33 -10.52 5.59
CA SER A 299 9.07 -11.91 5.21
C SER A 299 10.18 -12.51 4.34
N GLN A 300 10.83 -11.71 3.48
CA GLN A 300 11.93 -12.18 2.63
C GLN A 300 13.18 -12.44 3.48
N VAL A 301 13.51 -11.51 4.39
CA VAL A 301 14.66 -11.67 5.29
C VAL A 301 14.46 -12.86 6.22
N ILE A 302 13.27 -13.00 6.83
CA ILE A 302 12.98 -14.13 7.72
C ILE A 302 13.05 -15.46 6.98
N GLN A 303 12.59 -15.51 5.72
CA GLN A 303 12.69 -16.71 4.88
C GLN A 303 14.17 -17.11 4.72
N GLU A 304 15.03 -16.17 4.31
CA GLU A 304 16.47 -16.42 4.15
C GLU A 304 17.13 -16.87 5.46
N LEU A 305 16.72 -16.29 6.60
CA LEU A 305 17.23 -16.64 7.92
C LEU A 305 16.80 -18.06 8.36
N ILE A 306 15.61 -18.51 7.99
CA ILE A 306 15.15 -19.88 8.22
C ILE A 306 15.91 -20.85 7.30
N GLU A 307 15.99 -20.55 6.00
CA GLU A 307 16.65 -21.39 4.99
C GLU A 307 18.15 -21.58 5.26
N SER A 308 18.82 -20.54 5.76
CA SER A 308 20.23 -20.59 6.20
C SER A 308 20.43 -21.28 7.55
N GLY A 309 19.35 -21.62 8.26
CA GLY A 309 19.39 -22.25 9.59
C GLY A 309 19.82 -21.32 10.72
N ARG A 310 19.87 -20.00 10.49
CA ARG A 310 20.13 -18.98 11.52
C ARG A 310 18.95 -18.83 12.47
N VAL A 311 17.73 -19.00 11.97
CA VAL A 311 16.49 -19.11 12.74
C VAL A 311 16.03 -20.56 12.73
N LYS A 312 15.75 -21.09 13.92
CA LYS A 312 15.20 -22.44 14.09
C LYS A 312 13.87 -22.35 14.80
N LEU A 313 12.88 -23.02 14.22
CA LEU A 313 11.51 -23.02 14.71
C LEU A 313 11.27 -24.29 15.53
N THR A 314 10.54 -24.14 16.62
CA THR A 314 10.06 -25.22 17.48
C THR A 314 8.58 -25.45 17.25
N GLU A 315 8.10 -26.68 17.44
CA GLU A 315 6.68 -26.97 17.26
C GLU A 315 5.83 -26.45 18.43
N ALA A 316 4.60 -26.07 18.11
CA ALA A 316 3.58 -25.69 19.08
C ALA A 316 2.29 -26.50 18.83
N GLU A 317 1.16 -26.04 19.38
CA GLU A 317 -0.15 -26.64 19.14
C GLU A 317 -0.57 -26.49 17.68
N GLN A 318 -1.11 -27.58 17.12
CA GLN A 318 -1.62 -27.63 15.75
C GLN A 318 -2.77 -26.64 15.57
N ARG A 319 -2.63 -25.72 14.61
CA ARG A 319 -3.64 -24.71 14.27
C ARG A 319 -3.81 -24.60 12.77
N ARG A 320 -5.00 -24.21 12.31
CA ARG A 320 -5.26 -23.98 10.89
C ARG A 320 -5.14 -22.50 10.55
N ILE A 321 -4.45 -22.20 9.46
CA ILE A 321 -4.17 -20.83 9.04
C ILE A 321 -4.58 -20.61 7.59
N THR A 322 -5.16 -19.45 7.31
CA THR A 322 -5.28 -18.90 5.95
C THR A 322 -4.48 -17.62 5.81
N PHE A 323 -4.25 -17.15 4.59
CA PHE A 323 -3.34 -16.03 4.33
C PHE A 323 -3.96 -14.95 3.44
N HIS A 324 -3.86 -13.69 3.90
CA HIS A 324 -4.25 -12.52 3.13
C HIS A 324 -3.04 -11.88 2.45
N ASP A 325 -3.05 -11.87 1.11
CA ASP A 325 -2.04 -11.21 0.30
C ASP A 325 -2.17 -9.67 0.37
N SER A 326 -1.13 -9.00 0.90
CA SER A 326 -1.04 -7.54 0.86
C SER A 326 -0.89 -7.03 -0.57
N CYS A 327 -1.70 -6.04 -0.95
CA CYS A 327 -1.67 -5.46 -2.30
C CYS A 327 -0.30 -4.86 -2.63
N TYR A 328 0.30 -4.10 -1.70
CA TYR A 328 1.59 -3.45 -1.93
C TYR A 328 2.77 -4.42 -1.92
N LEU A 329 2.67 -5.58 -1.26
CA LEU A 329 3.74 -6.58 -1.27
C LEU A 329 3.64 -7.49 -2.51
N GLY A 330 2.44 -8.01 -2.75
CA GLY A 330 2.15 -8.91 -3.85
C GLY A 330 1.93 -8.16 -5.16
N ARG A 331 0.75 -7.56 -5.33
CA ARG A 331 0.34 -6.98 -6.62
C ARG A 331 1.28 -5.89 -7.14
N TYR A 332 1.85 -5.08 -6.25
CA TYR A 332 2.78 -3.99 -6.59
C TYR A 332 4.25 -4.42 -6.69
N ASN A 333 4.65 -5.54 -6.09
CA ASN A 333 6.09 -5.87 -5.98
C ASN A 333 6.43 -7.34 -6.25
N GLY A 334 5.44 -8.17 -6.60
CA GLY A 334 5.60 -9.57 -6.97
C GLY A 334 5.91 -10.52 -5.81
N VAL A 335 5.92 -10.05 -4.56
CA VAL A 335 6.32 -10.86 -3.41
C VAL A 335 5.11 -11.60 -2.85
N PHE A 336 4.88 -12.82 -3.35
CA PHE A 336 3.80 -13.71 -2.89
C PHE A 336 4.29 -14.92 -2.11
N ASP A 337 5.50 -15.40 -2.41
CA ASP A 337 5.96 -16.71 -1.93
C ASP A 337 6.66 -16.63 -0.57
N ALA A 338 7.39 -15.56 -0.29
CA ALA A 338 8.09 -15.41 0.99
C ALA A 338 7.16 -15.54 2.21
N PRO A 339 5.98 -14.87 2.26
CA PRO A 339 5.05 -15.06 3.38
C PRO A 339 4.55 -16.51 3.54
N ARG A 340 4.31 -17.19 2.42
CA ARG A 340 3.87 -18.60 2.41
C ARG A 340 4.98 -19.53 2.87
N ALA A 341 6.24 -19.24 2.51
CA ALA A 341 7.39 -20.00 2.98
C ALA A 341 7.51 -19.95 4.52
N LEU A 342 7.27 -18.79 5.13
CA LEU A 342 7.24 -18.63 6.59
C LEU A 342 6.14 -19.49 7.23
N ILE A 343 4.93 -19.50 6.64
CA ILE A 343 3.82 -20.33 7.13
C ILE A 343 4.16 -21.81 6.99
N ASN A 344 4.66 -22.24 5.83
CA ASN A 344 5.02 -23.63 5.57
C ASN A 344 6.20 -24.14 6.40
N ALA A 345 7.07 -23.24 6.88
CA ALA A 345 8.15 -23.59 7.80
C ALA A 345 7.64 -23.96 9.21
N ARG A 346 6.36 -23.67 9.53
CA ARG A 346 5.70 -24.03 10.79
C ARG A 346 4.96 -25.36 10.62
N HIS A 347 5.56 -26.46 11.07
CA HIS A 347 4.95 -27.80 10.99
C HIS A 347 3.70 -27.99 11.89
N ASP A 348 3.46 -27.05 12.79
CA ASP A 348 2.25 -26.95 13.60
C ASP A 348 1.12 -26.12 12.94
N LEU A 349 1.31 -25.64 11.71
CA LEU A 349 0.29 -24.92 10.96
C LEU A 349 -0.22 -25.74 9.78
N GLU A 350 -1.53 -26.01 9.76
CA GLU A 350 -2.23 -26.49 8.56
C GLU A 350 -2.59 -25.28 7.69
N PHE A 351 -1.86 -25.09 6.58
CA PHE A 351 -2.09 -23.98 5.68
C PHE A 351 -3.21 -24.28 4.67
N VAL A 352 -4.23 -23.42 4.66
CA VAL A 352 -5.34 -23.44 3.69
C VAL A 352 -5.48 -22.07 3.01
N GLU A 353 -5.45 -22.06 1.69
CA GLU A 353 -5.67 -20.85 0.91
C GLU A 353 -7.16 -20.46 0.83
N MET A 354 -7.41 -19.15 0.73
CA MET A 354 -8.72 -18.63 0.31
C MET A 354 -8.93 -18.89 -1.20
N GLU A 355 -10.13 -18.60 -1.71
CA GLU A 355 -10.43 -18.75 -3.14
C GLU A 355 -9.65 -17.72 -3.98
N GLN A 356 -9.65 -16.47 -3.54
CA GLN A 356 -8.97 -15.34 -4.16
C GLN A 356 -7.63 -15.09 -3.46
N ILE A 357 -6.57 -15.47 -4.16
CA ILE A 357 -5.18 -15.40 -3.72
C ILE A 357 -4.30 -14.69 -4.74
N ARG A 358 -3.09 -14.33 -4.30
CA ARG A 358 -2.06 -13.68 -5.10
C ARG A 358 -2.61 -12.45 -5.83
N ASP A 359 -2.35 -12.30 -7.13
CA ASP A 359 -2.82 -11.15 -7.92
C ASP A 359 -4.36 -11.00 -7.95
N ASN A 360 -5.09 -12.10 -7.77
CA ASN A 360 -6.55 -12.12 -7.73
C ASN A 360 -7.13 -11.82 -6.33
N GLY A 361 -6.30 -11.71 -5.29
CA GLY A 361 -6.75 -11.48 -3.91
C GLY A 361 -7.48 -10.14 -3.71
N LEU A 362 -8.52 -10.12 -2.88
CA LEU A 362 -9.21 -8.88 -2.52
C LEU A 362 -8.38 -8.03 -1.56
N CYS A 363 -8.51 -6.70 -1.68
CA CYS A 363 -7.89 -5.74 -0.77
C CYS A 363 -8.50 -5.84 0.63
N CYS A 364 -7.74 -5.49 1.67
CA CYS A 364 -8.26 -5.34 3.04
C CYS A 364 -9.13 -4.08 3.23
N GLY A 365 -9.03 -3.11 2.33
CA GLY A 365 -9.76 -1.84 2.40
C GLY A 365 -8.99 -0.66 2.98
N GLY A 366 -7.79 -0.84 3.55
CA GLY A 366 -7.06 0.24 4.25
C GLY A 366 -6.14 1.13 3.39
N GLY A 367 -5.80 0.71 2.17
CA GLY A 367 -4.90 1.47 1.29
C GLY A 367 -5.54 2.74 0.71
N GLY A 368 -4.77 3.59 0.04
CA GLY A 368 -5.33 4.75 -0.68
C GLY A 368 -5.86 5.87 0.22
N GLY A 369 -5.42 5.92 1.48
CA GLY A 369 -5.88 6.89 2.49
C GLY A 369 -7.05 6.41 3.35
N GLN A 370 -7.60 5.22 3.09
CA GLN A 370 -8.81 4.70 3.76
C GLN A 370 -8.63 4.44 5.26
N MET A 371 -7.41 4.18 5.73
CA MET A 371 -7.11 4.12 7.17
C MET A 371 -7.48 5.41 7.92
N TRP A 372 -7.59 6.54 7.20
CA TRP A 372 -7.74 7.88 7.77
C TRP A 372 -9.08 8.52 7.44
N MET A 373 -9.94 7.82 6.70
CA MET A 373 -11.22 8.35 6.28
C MET A 373 -12.33 7.33 6.24
N GLU A 374 -13.53 7.82 6.51
CA GLU A 374 -14.75 7.05 6.32
C GLU A 374 -15.15 7.14 4.85
N VAL A 375 -15.48 5.98 4.28
CA VAL A 375 -16.03 5.89 2.92
C VAL A 375 -17.41 5.25 3.00
N ASN A 376 -18.37 5.92 2.37
CA ASN A 376 -19.73 5.42 2.25
C ASN A 376 -19.72 4.14 1.40
N ALA A 377 -19.91 3.01 2.09
CA ALA A 377 -20.04 1.69 1.49
C ALA A 377 -21.33 1.04 1.99
N THR A 378 -22.02 0.32 1.11
CA THR A 378 -23.14 -0.54 1.54
C THR A 378 -22.60 -1.68 2.41
N ARG A 379 -21.42 -2.20 2.05
CA ARG A 379 -20.72 -3.23 2.81
C ARG A 379 -19.21 -2.96 2.79
N PRO A 380 -18.57 -2.67 3.94
CA PRO A 380 -17.13 -2.43 3.99
C PRO A 380 -16.28 -3.54 3.35
N VAL A 381 -15.18 -3.13 2.70
CA VAL A 381 -14.27 -4.04 1.97
C VAL A 381 -13.64 -5.09 2.89
N ASN A 382 -13.27 -4.70 4.11
CA ASN A 382 -12.69 -5.61 5.10
C ASN A 382 -13.66 -6.73 5.49
N LEU A 383 -14.96 -6.46 5.60
CA LEU A 383 -15.98 -7.48 5.86
C LEU A 383 -16.10 -8.48 4.71
N ILE A 384 -16.11 -8.00 3.46
CA ILE A 384 -16.15 -8.88 2.27
C ILE A 384 -14.94 -9.83 2.28
N ARG A 385 -13.75 -9.31 2.62
CA ARG A 385 -12.56 -10.16 2.72
C ARG A 385 -12.62 -11.14 3.90
N LEU A 386 -13.17 -10.71 5.05
CA LEU A 386 -13.31 -11.59 6.21
C LEU A 386 -14.24 -12.78 5.91
N GLU A 387 -15.35 -12.58 5.22
CA GLU A 387 -16.27 -13.67 4.86
C GLU A 387 -15.56 -14.79 4.10
N GLU A 388 -14.75 -14.41 3.11
CA GLU A 388 -13.95 -15.35 2.33
C GLU A 388 -12.94 -16.09 3.22
N ALA A 389 -12.28 -15.37 4.14
CA ALA A 389 -11.37 -15.99 5.09
C ALA A 389 -12.09 -17.00 5.99
N LEU A 390 -13.30 -16.70 6.46
CA LEU A 390 -14.10 -17.58 7.33
C LEU A 390 -14.57 -18.86 6.61
N GLN A 391 -14.70 -18.85 5.28
CA GLN A 391 -15.03 -20.07 4.51
C GLN A 391 -13.92 -21.12 4.60
N THR A 392 -12.68 -20.71 4.86
CA THR A 392 -11.57 -21.63 5.04
C THR A 392 -11.64 -22.39 6.35
N ASN A 393 -12.42 -21.95 7.34
CA ASN A 393 -12.43 -22.50 8.71
C ASN A 393 -11.03 -22.53 9.36
N SER A 394 -10.25 -21.48 9.16
CA SER A 394 -8.95 -21.27 9.82
C SER A 394 -9.12 -20.64 11.21
N ASP A 395 -8.25 -20.99 12.14
CA ASP A 395 -8.12 -20.34 13.45
C ASP A 395 -7.36 -19.01 13.35
N ILE A 396 -6.55 -18.85 12.30
CA ILE A 396 -5.69 -17.69 12.09
C ILE A 396 -5.86 -17.14 10.66
N ILE A 397 -5.99 -15.82 10.55
CA ILE A 397 -5.79 -15.09 9.29
C ILE A 397 -4.41 -14.45 9.35
N GLY A 398 -3.47 -15.03 8.61
CA GLY A 398 -2.13 -14.52 8.42
C GLY A 398 -2.10 -13.30 7.51
N THR A 399 -1.27 -12.31 7.84
CA THR A 399 -1.01 -11.11 7.03
C THR A 399 0.47 -10.76 7.09
N THR A 400 0.89 -9.82 6.25
CA THR A 400 2.24 -9.24 6.22
C THR A 400 2.21 -7.72 6.27
N CYS A 401 1.07 -7.13 6.60
CA CYS A 401 0.86 -5.70 6.50
C CYS A 401 0.13 -5.18 7.73
N PRO A 402 0.68 -4.15 8.41
CA PRO A 402 0.01 -3.50 9.53
C PRO A 402 -1.40 -2.99 9.23
N PHE A 403 -1.61 -2.39 8.04
CA PHE A 403 -2.94 -1.91 7.65
C PHE A 403 -3.89 -3.08 7.41
N CYS A 404 -3.46 -4.12 6.69
CA CYS A 404 -4.30 -5.32 6.52
C CYS A 404 -4.64 -5.97 7.86
N LEU A 405 -3.69 -6.00 8.80
CA LEU A 405 -3.91 -6.50 10.14
C LEU A 405 -5.00 -5.70 10.83
N THR A 406 -4.85 -4.37 10.91
CA THR A 406 -5.85 -3.51 11.56
C THR A 406 -7.23 -3.66 10.92
N MET A 407 -7.32 -3.63 9.59
CA MET A 407 -8.61 -3.70 8.88
C MET A 407 -9.32 -5.05 9.08
N LEU A 408 -8.59 -6.16 9.05
CA LEU A 408 -9.16 -7.50 9.25
C LEU A 408 -9.47 -7.76 10.73
N ASP A 409 -8.65 -7.26 11.65
CA ASP A 409 -8.90 -7.35 13.10
C ASP A 409 -10.16 -6.56 13.49
N ASP A 410 -10.35 -5.38 12.90
CA ASP A 410 -11.58 -4.59 13.03
C ASP A 410 -12.80 -5.33 12.49
N ALA A 411 -12.69 -5.95 11.29
CA ALA A 411 -13.75 -6.77 10.74
C ALA A 411 -14.12 -7.95 11.66
N VAL A 412 -13.11 -8.65 12.21
CA VAL A 412 -13.30 -9.79 13.12
C VAL A 412 -14.05 -9.37 14.39
N LYS A 413 -13.70 -8.21 14.95
CA LYS A 413 -14.38 -7.62 16.12
C LYS A 413 -15.81 -7.18 15.82
N SER A 414 -16.00 -6.52 14.69
CA SER A 414 -17.31 -6.04 14.25
C SER A 414 -18.32 -7.18 14.06
N GLU A 415 -17.87 -8.32 13.52
CA GLU A 415 -18.70 -9.52 13.34
C GLU A 415 -18.78 -10.39 14.62
N GLY A 416 -18.08 -10.04 15.70
CA GLY A 416 -18.10 -10.79 16.97
C GLY A 416 -17.56 -12.21 16.86
N VAL A 417 -16.62 -12.45 15.95
CA VAL A 417 -16.03 -13.78 15.69
C VAL A 417 -14.62 -13.91 16.25
N GLU A 418 -14.24 -13.07 17.21
CA GLU A 418 -12.85 -13.03 17.69
C GLU A 418 -12.47 -14.34 18.40
N GLU A 419 -13.41 -14.99 19.08
CA GLU A 419 -13.18 -16.30 19.70
C GLU A 419 -12.99 -17.44 18.69
N ARG A 420 -13.39 -17.22 17.42
CA ARG A 420 -13.25 -18.20 16.34
C ARG A 420 -11.95 -18.01 15.55
N VAL A 421 -11.55 -16.77 15.28
CA VAL A 421 -10.42 -16.48 14.41
C VAL A 421 -9.62 -15.28 14.91
N ARG A 422 -8.28 -15.36 14.84
CA ARG A 422 -7.38 -14.25 15.19
C ARG A 422 -6.58 -13.79 13.98
N VAL A 423 -6.35 -12.48 13.87
CA VAL A 423 -5.49 -11.92 12.80
C VAL A 423 -4.07 -11.73 13.33
N LYS A 424 -3.08 -12.28 12.63
CA LYS A 424 -1.67 -12.23 13.02
C LYS A 424 -0.76 -11.94 11.83
N ASP A 425 0.30 -11.18 12.08
CA ASP A 425 1.39 -11.08 11.11
C ASP A 425 2.22 -12.38 11.11
N VAL A 426 2.73 -12.78 9.94
CA VAL A 426 3.60 -13.96 9.81
C VAL A 426 4.86 -13.87 10.68
N ALA A 427 5.37 -12.68 10.99
CA ALA A 427 6.46 -12.47 11.93
C ALA A 427 6.09 -12.88 13.36
N GLU A 428 4.86 -12.60 13.80
CA GLU A 428 4.38 -12.99 15.13
C GLU A 428 4.35 -14.52 15.25
N LEU A 429 3.91 -15.21 14.19
CA LEU A 429 3.91 -16.67 14.13
C LEU A 429 5.32 -17.26 14.19
N VAL A 430 6.29 -16.62 13.52
CA VAL A 430 7.69 -17.03 13.58
C VAL A 430 8.29 -16.73 14.96
N ALA A 431 7.97 -15.58 15.57
CA ALA A 431 8.47 -15.21 16.89
C ALA A 431 7.93 -16.15 17.99
N GLU A 432 6.66 -16.54 17.93
CA GLU A 432 6.04 -17.55 18.81
C GLU A 432 6.73 -18.92 18.74
N ALA A 433 7.42 -19.18 17.62
CA ALA A 433 8.08 -20.44 17.33
C ALA A 433 9.57 -20.48 17.69
N LEU A 434 10.17 -19.34 18.06
CA LEU A 434 11.62 -19.27 18.22
C LEU A 434 12.12 -20.22 19.31
N ASP A 435 13.17 -21.00 19.01
CA ASP A 435 13.85 -21.82 20.00
C ASP A 435 14.51 -20.91 21.05
N GLY A 436 13.93 -20.86 22.26
CA GLY A 436 14.38 -20.02 23.37
C GLY A 436 15.78 -20.32 23.92
N ARG A 437 16.57 -21.18 23.28
CA ARG A 437 17.94 -21.57 23.68
C ARG A 437 19.03 -20.57 23.29
N ARG A 438 18.67 -19.38 22.79
CA ARG A 438 19.59 -18.27 22.48
C ARG A 438 19.03 -16.94 23.00
N SER A 439 18.81 -16.84 24.31
CA SER A 439 18.65 -15.56 25.01
C SER A 439 19.92 -15.23 25.77
#